data_AF-A0A1C5TXJ8-F1
#
_entry.id   AF-A0A1C5TXJ8-F1
#
_cell.length_a   1.000
_cell.length_b   1.000
_cell.length_c   1.000
_cell.angle_alpha   90.00
_cell.angle_beta   90.00
_cell.angle_gamma   90.00
#
_symmetry.space_group_name_H-M   'P 1'
#
loop_
_entity.id
_entity.type
_entity.pdbx_description
1 polymer ?
#
loop_
_entity_poly.entity_id
_entity_poly.type
_entity_poly.pdbx_seq_one_letter_code
_entity_poly.pdbx_strand_id
1 'polypeptide(L)' 'MTLTDAQKQARYNYARKNLKRIPLDVQKEKYEQIKAAAVRNGESVNGYIKKAIDERIERNSL' A
#
# COMPACT_ATOMS: atom_id res chain seq x y z
N MET A 1 14.22 9.70 -18.74
CA MET A 1 13.84 8.54 -19.57
C MET A 1 12.36 8.26 -19.39
N THR A 2 11.56 8.43 -20.45
CA THR A 2 10.13 8.10 -20.45
C THR A 2 9.96 6.60 -20.72
N LEU A 3 9.14 5.91 -19.91
CA LEU A 3 8.81 4.50 -20.14
C LEU A 3 8.13 4.35 -21.51
N THR A 4 8.56 3.35 -22.28
CA THR A 4 7.92 3.01 -23.55
C THR A 4 6.52 2.45 -23.28
N ASP A 5 5.62 2.54 -24.26
CA ASP A 5 4.24 2.06 -24.08
C ASP A 5 4.19 0.55 -23.81
N ALA A 6 5.14 -0.22 -24.35
CA ALA A 6 5.32 -1.63 -24.02
C ALA A 6 5.63 -1.86 -22.53
N GLN A 7 6.49 -1.03 -21.93
CA GLN A 7 6.82 -1.12 -20.50
C GLN A 7 5.62 -0.75 -19.61
N LYS A 8 4.80 0.22 -20.02
CA LYS A 8 3.54 0.56 -19.33
C LYS A 8 2.55 -0.62 -19.40
N GLN A 9 2.36 -1.20 -20.59
CA GLN A 9 1.46 -2.35 -20.81
C GLN A 9 1.86 -3.56 -19.95
N ALA A 10 3.17 -3.85 -19.87
CA ALA A 10 3.69 -4.92 -19.04
C ALA A 10 3.40 -4.71 -17.55
N ARG A 11 3.58 -3.48 -17.04
CA ARG A 11 3.24 -3.13 -15.64
C ARG A 11 1.75 -3.30 -15.36
N TYR A 12 0.87 -2.88 -16.27
CA TYR A 12 -0.57 -3.08 -16.12
C TYR A 12 -0.94 -4.56 -16.12
N ASN A 13 -0.35 -5.36 -17.01
CA ASN A 13 -0.57 -6.81 -17.07
C ASN A 13 -0.16 -7.51 -15.78
N TYR A 14 1.02 -7.17 -15.24
CA TYR A 14 1.49 -7.71 -13.96
C TYR A 14 0.54 -7.32 -12.82
N ALA A 15 0.16 -6.05 -12.73
CA ALA A 15 -0.75 -5.57 -11.69
C ALA A 15 -2.10 -6.28 -11.72
N ARG A 16 -2.68 -6.48 -12.91
CA ARG A 16 -3.97 -7.20 -13.06
C ARG A 16 -3.89 -8.67 -12.67
N LYS A 17 -2.79 -9.35 -12.99
CA LYS A 17 -2.63 -10.79 -12.74
C LYS A 17 -2.28 -11.09 -11.28
N ASN A 18 -1.43 -10.26 -10.67
CA ASN A 18 -0.79 -10.61 -9.40
C ASN A 18 -1.24 -9.77 -8.21
N LEU A 19 -1.96 -8.66 -8.42
CA LEU A 19 -2.37 -7.78 -7.33
C LEU A 19 -3.89 -7.81 -7.15
N LYS A 20 -4.33 -8.00 -5.91
CA LYS A 20 -5.71 -7.76 -5.49
C LYS A 20 -5.76 -6.42 -4.77
N ARG A 21 -6.71 -5.56 -5.15
CA ARG A 21 -6.94 -4.28 -4.44
C ARG A 21 -7.81 -4.54 -3.22
N ILE A 22 -7.43 -3.96 -2.10
CA ILE A 22 -8.25 -3.89 -0.89
C ILE A 22 -8.78 -2.44 -0.83
N PRO A 23 -10.07 -2.19 -1.14
CA PRO A 23 -10.68 -0.89 -0.88
C PRO A 23 -10.81 -0.70 0.63
N LEU A 24 -10.38 0.46 1.12
CA LEU A 24 -10.45 0.81 2.54
C LEU A 24 -10.98 2.23 2.66
N ASP A 25 -12.23 2.35 3.10
CA ASP A 25 -12.83 3.63 3.42
C ASP A 25 -12.56 3.97 4.90
N VAL A 26 -12.03 5.16 5.12
CA VAL A 26 -11.75 5.69 6.47
C VAL A 26 -12.28 7.11 6.58
N GLN A 27 -12.63 7.51 7.80
CA GLN A 27 -12.92 8.90 8.10
C GLN A 27 -11.69 9.78 7.81
N LYS A 28 -11.92 11.02 7.41
CA LYS A 28 -10.86 11.96 7.02
C LYS A 28 -9.87 12.18 8.16
N GLU A 29 -10.36 12.29 9.38
CA GLU A 29 -9.57 12.48 10.60
C GLU A 29 -8.66 11.27 10.82
N LYS A 30 -9.19 10.06 10.60
CA LYS A 30 -8.41 8.83 10.72
C LYS A 30 -7.33 8.73 9.65
N TYR A 31 -7.64 9.15 8.43
CA TYR A 31 -6.65 9.20 7.35
C TYR A 31 -5.48 10.12 7.70
N GLU A 32 -5.75 11.34 8.21
CA GLU A 32 -4.68 12.26 8.60
C GLU A 32 -3.84 11.71 9.76
N GLN A 33 -4.44 10.99 10.71
CA GLN A 33 -3.68 10.29 11.75
C GLN A 33 -2.74 9.24 11.18
N ILE A 34 -3.23 8.40 10.24
CA ILE A 34 -2.42 7.37 9.58
C ILE A 34 -1.29 8.03 8.78
N LYS A 35 -1.61 9.09 8.04
CA LYS A 35 -0.63 9.84 7.24
C LYS A 35 0.46 10.45 8.11
N ALA A 36 0.11 11.08 9.22
CA ALA A 36 1.08 11.63 10.16
C ALA A 36 1.98 10.52 10.75
N ALA A 37 1.40 9.36 11.09
CA ALA A 37 2.17 8.22 11.58
C ALA A 37 3.13 7.67 10.51
N ALA A 38 2.67 7.53 9.26
CA ALA A 38 3.50 7.09 8.15
C ALA A 38 4.68 8.06 7.90
N VAL A 39 4.41 9.37 7.87
CA VAL A 39 5.44 10.41 7.72
C VAL A 39 6.48 10.35 8.83
N ARG A 40 6.07 10.19 10.10
CA ARG A 40 7.00 10.04 11.22
C ARG A 40 7.92 8.82 11.10
N ASN A 41 7.45 7.76 10.45
CA ASN A 41 8.22 6.54 10.20
C ASN A 41 8.99 6.56 8.86
N GLY A 42 8.88 7.64 8.08
CA GLY A 42 9.52 7.73 6.76
C GLY A 42 8.89 6.82 5.69
N GLU A 43 7.65 6.36 5.90
CA GLU A 43 6.95 5.42 5.03
C GLU A 43 5.79 6.10 4.29
N SER A 44 5.36 5.51 3.17
CA SER A 44 4.10 5.92 2.51
C SER A 44 2.90 5.40 3.31
N VAL A 45 1.74 6.07 3.20
CA VAL A 45 0.49 5.63 3.86
C VAL A 45 0.16 4.17 3.54
N ASN A 46 0.31 3.77 2.28
CA ASN A 46 0.07 2.38 1.85
C ASN A 46 1.10 1.40 2.43
N GLY A 47 2.38 1.80 2.48
CA GLY A 47 3.45 1.00 3.09
C GLY A 47 3.20 0.77 4.58
N TYR A 48 2.85 1.83 5.29
CA TYR A 48 2.53 1.80 6.71
C TYR A 48 1.33 0.87 7.01
N ILE A 49 0.26 0.95 6.20
CA ILE A 49 -0.90 0.06 6.35
C ILE A 49 -0.52 -1.40 6.12
N LYS A 50 0.25 -1.70 5.07
CA LYS A 50 0.69 -3.08 4.77
C LYS A 50 1.52 -3.66 5.91
N LYS A 51 2.50 -2.91 6.39
CA LYS A 51 3.37 -3.32 7.50
C LYS A 51 2.57 -3.59 8.78
N ALA A 52 1.59 -2.73 9.09
CA ALA A 52 0.72 -2.95 10.25
C ALA A 52 -0.15 -4.22 10.12
N ILE A 53 -0.54 -4.60 8.90
CA ILE A 53 -1.24 -5.87 8.62
C ILE A 53 -0.27 -7.04 8.82
N ASP A 54 0.92 -6.97 8.25
CA ASP A 54 1.95 -8.02 8.35
C ASP A 54 2.35 -8.26 9.81
N GLU A 55 2.66 -7.20 10.57
CA GLU A 55 2.97 -7.26 12.01
C GLU A 55 1.84 -7.90 12.82
N ARG A 56 0.57 -7.66 12.43
CA ARG A 56 -0.59 -8.26 13.11
C ARG A 56 -0.75 -9.73 12.76
N ILE A 57 -0.48 -10.14 11.52
CA ILE A 57 -0.50 -11.53 11.11
C ILE A 57 0.61 -12.30 11.84
N GLU A 58 1.83 -11.78 11.85
CA GLU A 58 2.98 -12.39 12.52
C GLU A 58 2.72 -12.59 14.02
N ARG A 59 2.24 -11.56 14.72
CA ARG A 59 1.91 -11.64 16.14
C ARG A 59 0.83 -12.68 16.47
N ASN A 60 -0.13 -12.88 15.57
CA ASN A 60 -1.26 -13.80 15.77
C ASN A 60 -0.98 -15.22 15.27
N SER A 61 0.16 -15.45 14.61
CA SER A 61 0.57 -16.76 14.09
C SER A 61 1.48 -17.52 15.06
N LEU A 62 1.78 -16.91 16.21
CA LEU A 62 2.40 -17.49 17.40
C LEU A 62 1.32 -17.90 18.41
#